data_AF-A0A4Q5WWW4-F1
#
_entry.id   AF-A0A4Q5WWW4-F1
#
_cell.length_a   1.000
_cell.length_b   1.000
_cell.length_c   1.000
_cell.angle_alpha   90.00
_cell.angle_beta   90.00
_cell.angle_gamma   90.00
#
_symmetry.space_group_name_H-M   'P 1'
#
loop_
_entity.id
_entity.type
_entity.pdbx_description
1 polymer ?
#
loop_
_entity_poly.entity_id
_entity_poly.type
_entity_poly.pdbx_seq_one_letter_code
_entity_poly.pdbx_strand_id
1 'polypeptide(L)'
;NQPANSVVIGNATVADVAVHDARTLLVTGKAFGSTNLTVLDRAGNTIYTNQLEVGGEDDVGLTIVRSGGTYSYSCVDKCRPTPMVGDAPAHFSDVMSTVVGKQSTAKGSN
;
A
#
# COMPACT_ATOMS: atom_id res chain seq x y z
N ASN A 1 3.89 20.33 -24.27
CA ASN A 1 2.89 20.37 -23.18
C ASN A 1 1.53 19.97 -23.71
N GLN A 2 1.21 18.67 -23.69
CA GLN A 2 -0.14 18.19 -23.93
C GLN A 2 -0.85 18.08 -22.58
N PRO A 3 -2.03 18.69 -22.37
CA PRO A 3 -2.76 18.55 -21.12
C PRO A 3 -3.20 17.09 -20.93
N ALA A 4 -2.98 16.56 -19.73
CA ALA A 4 -3.52 15.25 -19.37
C ALA A 4 -5.05 15.28 -19.48
N ASN A 5 -5.63 14.29 -20.17
CA ASN A 5 -7.08 14.19 -20.36
C ASN A 5 -7.67 13.01 -19.60
N SER A 6 -6.96 11.88 -19.58
CA SER A 6 -7.39 10.70 -18.86
C SER A 6 -6.21 9.95 -18.27
N VAL A 7 -6.50 9.20 -17.21
CA VAL A 7 -5.52 8.40 -16.48
C VAL A 7 -6.07 6.99 -16.35
N VAL A 8 -5.22 6.01 -16.57
CA VAL A 8 -5.54 4.58 -16.50
C VAL A 8 -4.59 3.92 -15.52
N ILE A 9 -5.15 3.16 -14.59
CA ILE A 9 -4.41 2.23 -13.73
C ILE A 9 -4.62 0.84 -14.30
N GLY A 10 -3.55 0.06 -14.50
CA GLY A 10 -3.63 -1.31 -15.02
C GLY A 10 -4.39 -2.25 -14.08
N ASN A 11 -4.09 -2.19 -12.78
CA ASN A 11 -4.77 -2.94 -11.73
C ASN A 11 -5.23 -2.04 -10.58
N ALA A 12 -6.55 -1.79 -10.50
CA ALA A 12 -7.19 -0.94 -9.48
C ALA A 12 -7.28 -1.58 -8.09
N THR A 13 -6.96 -2.88 -7.96
CA THR A 13 -6.86 -3.52 -6.63
C THR A 13 -5.57 -3.15 -5.90
N VAL A 14 -4.52 -2.81 -6.65
CA VAL A 14 -3.18 -2.45 -6.14
C VAL A 14 -3.10 -0.97 -5.79
N ALA A 15 -3.55 -0.09 -6.69
CA ALA A 15 -3.52 1.36 -6.49
C ALA A 15 -4.72 2.04 -7.14
N ASP A 16 -5.01 3.27 -6.70
CA ASP A 16 -6.04 4.14 -7.26
C ASP A 16 -5.45 5.51 -7.59
N VAL A 17 -6.11 6.23 -8.50
CA VAL A 17 -5.66 7.55 -8.92
C VAL A 17 -6.83 8.51 -9.08
N ALA A 18 -6.67 9.72 -8.54
CA ALA A 18 -7.58 10.83 -8.71
C ALA A 18 -6.86 11.99 -9.39
N VAL A 19 -7.54 12.65 -10.33
CA VAL A 19 -7.03 13.85 -10.98
C VAL A 19 -7.38 15.05 -10.10
N HIS A 20 -6.37 15.76 -9.59
CA HIS A 20 -6.59 16.98 -8.82
C HIS A 20 -6.66 18.20 -9.75
N ASP A 21 -5.71 18.32 -10.67
CA ASP A 21 -5.67 19.36 -11.70
C ASP A 21 -4.92 18.87 -12.96
N ALA A 22 -4.69 19.77 -13.92
CA ALA A 22 -4.06 19.44 -15.21
C ALA A 22 -2.59 18.95 -15.12
N ARG A 23 -1.95 19.07 -13.96
CA ARG A 23 -0.53 18.69 -13.73
C ARG A 23 -0.32 17.84 -12.47
N THR A 24 -1.34 17.67 -11.63
CA THR A 24 -1.24 16.93 -10.38
C THR A 24 -2.23 15.78 -10.32
N LEU A 25 -1.67 14.59 -10.07
CA LEU A 25 -2.40 13.35 -9.81
C LEU A 25 -2.17 12.93 -8.37
N LEU A 26 -3.23 12.51 -7.69
CA LEU A 26 -3.15 11.91 -6.37
C LEU A 26 -3.23 10.40 -6.52
N VAL A 27 -2.19 9.68 -6.11
CA VAL A 27 -2.13 8.23 -6.17
C VAL A 27 -2.24 7.66 -4.76
N THR A 28 -3.09 6.64 -4.59
CA THR A 28 -3.29 5.97 -3.30
C THR A 28 -3.06 4.48 -3.46
N GLY A 29 -2.07 3.94 -2.73
CA GLY A 29 -1.87 2.49 -2.63
C GLY A 29 -3.02 1.84 -1.85
N LYS A 30 -3.55 0.73 -2.36
CA LYS A 30 -4.63 -0.06 -1.74
C LYS A 30 -4.16 -1.42 -1.25
N ALA A 31 -3.30 -2.07 -2.02
CA ALA A 31 -2.76 -3.39 -1.69
C ALA A 31 -1.35 -3.56 -2.24
N PHE A 32 -0.59 -4.47 -1.62
CA PHE A 32 0.75 -4.81 -2.06
C PHE A 32 0.77 -5.34 -3.49
N GLY A 33 1.77 -4.94 -4.26
CA GLY A 33 2.01 -5.45 -5.60
C GLY A 33 2.51 -4.37 -6.56
N SER A 34 2.60 -4.74 -7.83
CA SER A 34 2.98 -3.83 -8.91
C SER A 34 1.81 -3.59 -9.86
N THR A 35 1.70 -2.37 -10.35
CA THR A 35 0.70 -1.94 -11.34
C THR A 35 1.30 -0.88 -12.24
N ASN A 36 0.60 -0.52 -13.32
CA ASN A 36 1.05 0.52 -14.25
C ASN A 36 0.10 1.70 -14.22
N LEU A 37 0.65 2.90 -14.28
CA LEU A 37 -0.06 4.15 -14.44
C LEU A 37 0.22 4.70 -15.84
N THR A 38 -0.83 4.91 -16.63
CA THR A 38 -0.73 5.47 -17.97
C THR A 38 -1.58 6.74 -18.08
N VAL A 39 -0.98 7.83 -18.55
CA VAL A 39 -1.64 9.12 -18.76
C VAL A 39 -1.76 9.36 -20.25
N LEU A 40 -2.98 9.70 -20.69
CA LEU A 40 -3.32 9.91 -22.10
C LEU A 40 -3.70 11.36 -22.39
N ASP A 41 -3.42 11.82 -23.61
CA ASP A 41 -3.93 13.09 -24.14
C ASP A 41 -5.37 12.94 -24.67
N ARG A 42 -5.95 14.04 -25.17
CA ARG A 42 -7.31 14.01 -25.76
C ARG A 42 -7.45 13.17 -27.02
N ALA A 43 -6.35 12.94 -27.73
CA ALA A 43 -6.31 12.10 -28.93
C ALA A 43 -6.09 10.61 -28.57
N GLY A 44 -5.94 10.29 -27.29
CA GLY A 44 -5.67 8.93 -26.82
C GLY A 44 -4.22 8.50 -26.91
N ASN A 45 -3.29 9.42 -27.21
CA ASN A 45 -1.86 9.08 -27.20
C ASN A 45 -1.33 9.09 -25.78
N THR A 46 -0.41 8.16 -25.50
CA THR A 46 0.28 8.09 -24.21
C THR A 46 1.23 9.27 -24.04
N ILE A 47 0.94 10.11 -23.05
CA ILE A 47 1.81 11.20 -22.61
C ILE A 47 2.87 10.65 -21.64
N TYR A 48 2.46 9.73 -20.75
CA TYR A 48 3.31 9.23 -19.68
C TYR A 48 2.92 7.81 -19.29
N THR A 49 3.91 6.97 -18.98
CA THR A 49 3.69 5.66 -18.37
C THR A 49 4.72 5.43 -17.27
N ASN A 50 4.29 4.89 -16.14
CA ASN A 50 5.17 4.51 -15.04
C ASN A 50 4.67 3.24 -14.37
N GLN A 51 5.61 2.42 -13.89
CA GLN A 51 5.32 1.27 -13.06
C GLN A 51 5.27 1.72 -11.60
N LEU A 52 4.15 1.46 -10.95
CA LEU A 52 3.93 1.71 -9.54
C LEU A 52 4.17 0.42 -8.76
N GLU A 53 4.93 0.52 -7.68
CA GLU A 53 5.13 -0.58 -6.73
C GLU A 53 4.60 -0.13 -5.37
N VAL A 54 3.60 -0.83 -4.87
CA VAL A 54 2.94 -0.52 -3.61
C VAL A 54 3.53 -1.43 -2.55
N GLY A 55 4.40 -0.86 -1.72
CA GLY A 55 5.07 -1.49 -0.59
C GLY A 55 4.58 -0.94 0.75
N GLY A 56 5.19 -1.43 1.83
CA GLY A 56 4.99 -0.85 3.15
C GLY A 56 5.70 0.49 3.19
N GLU A 57 5.31 1.39 4.10
CA GLU A 57 6.13 2.56 4.37
C GLU A 57 7.57 2.13 4.69
N ASP A 58 8.55 2.94 4.28
CA ASP A 58 10.00 2.77 4.48
C ASP A 58 10.42 2.81 5.97
N ASP A 59 9.65 2.21 6.86
CA ASP A 59 10.19 1.70 8.10
C ASP A 59 11.09 0.52 7.73
N VAL A 60 12.23 0.35 8.40
CA VAL A 60 13.13 -0.78 8.17
C VAL A 60 12.37 -2.08 8.52
N GLY A 61 11.63 -2.57 7.54
CA GLY A 61 10.71 -3.68 7.66
C GLY A 61 11.48 -4.97 7.49
N LEU A 62 11.54 -5.79 8.53
CA LEU A 62 12.09 -7.13 8.42
C LEU A 62 10.95 -8.08 8.06
N THR A 63 11.07 -8.71 6.90
CA THR A 63 10.19 -9.82 6.50
C THR A 63 10.93 -11.14 6.65
N ILE A 64 10.38 -12.06 7.42
CA ILE A 64 10.90 -13.42 7.56
C ILE A 64 9.98 -14.34 6.76
N VAL A 65 10.54 -15.16 5.88
CA VAL A 65 9.81 -16.23 5.19
C VAL A 65 10.32 -17.57 5.72
N ARG A 66 9.44 -18.33 6.40
CA ARG A 66 9.78 -19.66 6.92
C ARG A 66 8.60 -20.60 6.81
N SER A 67 8.87 -21.85 6.42
CA SER A 67 7.88 -22.92 6.30
C SER A 67 6.64 -22.53 5.48
N GLY A 68 6.82 -21.71 4.43
CA GLY A 68 5.73 -21.24 3.56
C GLY A 68 4.89 -20.09 4.15
N GLY A 69 5.24 -19.57 5.32
CA GLY A 69 4.60 -18.40 5.93
C GLY A 69 5.50 -17.17 5.87
N THR A 70 4.87 -16.01 5.76
CA THR A 70 5.50 -14.68 5.82
C THR A 70 5.23 -14.04 7.19
N TYR A 71 6.22 -13.36 7.75
CA TYR A 71 6.13 -12.73 9.07
C TYR A 71 6.77 -11.34 9.01
N SER A 72 5.98 -10.31 9.26
CA SER A 72 6.41 -8.93 9.14
C SER A 72 6.76 -8.29 10.49
N TYR A 73 7.80 -7.44 10.49
CA TYR A 73 8.31 -6.73 11.67
C TYR A 73 8.75 -5.31 11.30
N SER A 74 8.57 -4.35 12.22
CA SER A 74 9.22 -3.02 12.17
C SER A 74 10.41 -3.01 13.13
N CYS A 75 11.58 -2.57 12.64
CA CYS A 75 12.85 -2.63 13.36
C CYS A 75 13.54 -1.26 13.43
N VAL A 76 12.98 -0.32 14.21
CA VAL A 76 13.60 1.00 14.45
C VAL A 76 14.68 0.95 15.54
N ASP A 77 14.43 0.27 16.66
CA ASP A 77 15.39 0.04 17.76
C ASP A 77 15.39 -1.43 18.21
N LYS A 78 14.18 -1.98 18.38
CA LYS A 78 13.98 -3.43 18.54
C LYS A 78 12.89 -3.87 17.58
N CYS A 79 13.07 -5.03 16.95
CA CYS A 79 12.06 -5.58 16.08
C CYS A 79 10.77 -5.87 16.85
N ARG A 80 9.65 -5.37 16.33
CA ARG A 80 8.31 -5.60 16.84
C ARG A 80 7.45 -6.19 15.73
N PRO A 81 6.65 -7.21 16.02
CA PRO A 81 5.81 -7.82 15.01
C PRO A 81 4.75 -6.81 14.55
N THR A 82 4.56 -6.72 13.24
CA THR A 82 3.55 -5.88 12.61
C THR A 82 2.61 -6.75 11.78
N PRO A 83 1.30 -6.47 11.75
CA PRO A 83 0.36 -7.24 10.96
C PRO A 83 0.38 -6.72 9.52
N MET A 84 0.75 -7.57 8.56
CA MET A 84 0.77 -7.22 7.13
C MET A 84 -0.09 -8.17 6.31
N VAL A 85 -0.76 -7.65 5.28
CA VAL A 85 -1.57 -8.47 4.36
C VAL A 85 -0.64 -9.43 3.62
N GLY A 86 -0.90 -10.73 3.74
CA GLY A 86 -0.05 -11.79 3.18
C GLY A 86 0.85 -12.48 4.21
N ASP A 87 0.87 -12.01 5.47
CA ASP A 87 1.49 -12.75 6.57
C ASP A 87 0.79 -14.09 6.83
N ALA A 88 1.52 -15.01 7.48
CA ALA A 88 0.97 -16.26 7.98
C ALA A 88 -0.29 -15.96 8.83
N PRO A 89 -1.43 -16.64 8.58
CA PRO A 89 -2.70 -16.28 9.21
C PRO A 89 -2.64 -16.17 10.74
N ALA A 90 -1.89 -17.05 11.39
CA ALA A 90 -1.68 -17.04 12.84
C ALA A 90 -0.90 -15.81 13.32
N HIS A 91 0.18 -15.42 12.63
CA HIS A 91 0.95 -14.21 12.99
C HIS A 91 0.09 -12.96 12.87
N PHE A 92 -0.66 -12.83 11.77
CA PHE A 92 -1.56 -11.71 11.57
C PHE A 92 -2.63 -11.62 12.67
N SER A 93 -3.31 -12.74 12.99
CA SER A 93 -4.35 -12.75 14.02
C SER A 93 -3.81 -12.43 15.41
N ASP A 94 -2.64 -12.98 15.74
CA ASP A 94 -2.00 -12.77 17.05
C ASP A 94 -1.65 -11.29 17.24
N VAL A 95 -0.97 -10.69 16.26
CA VAL A 95 -0.59 -9.28 16.33
C VAL A 95 -1.84 -8.39 16.35
N MET A 96 -2.83 -8.66 15.51
CA MET A 96 -4.09 -7.91 15.51
C MET A 96 -4.84 -7.97 16.85
N SER A 97 -4.83 -9.12 17.54
CA SER A 97 -5.46 -9.24 18.86
C SER A 97 -4.83 -8.30 19.88
N THR A 98 -3.50 -8.12 19.85
CA THR A 98 -2.79 -7.18 20.73
C THR A 98 -3.10 -5.72 20.39
N VAL A 99 -3.25 -5.40 19.10
CA VAL A 99 -3.63 -4.06 18.64
C VAL A 99 -5.04 -3.71 19.11
N VAL A 100 -5.99 -4.64 18.94
CA VAL A 100 -7.38 -4.45 19.39
C VAL A 100 -7.47 -4.32 20.91
N GLY A 101 -6.76 -5.18 21.66
CA GLY A 101 -6.73 -5.09 23.13
C GLY A 101 -6.13 -3.79 23.65
N LYS A 102 -5.09 -3.27 22.98
CA LYS A 102 -4.56 -1.92 23.27
C LYS A 102 -5.59 -0.84 22.93
N GLN A 103 -6.28 -0.96 21.80
CA GLN A 103 -7.28 0.00 21.35
C GLN A 103 -8.51 0.04 22.28
N SER A 104 -8.97 -1.10 22.80
CA SER A 104 -10.06 -1.17 23.78
C SER A 104 -9.67 -0.54 25.11
N THR A 105 -8.39 -0.58 25.48
CA THR A 105 -7.87 0.10 26.68
C THR A 105 -7.72 1.61 26.46
N ALA A 106 -7.42 2.03 25.22
CA ALA A 106 -7.26 3.43 24.85
C ALA A 106 -8.59 4.18 24.61
N LYS A 107 -9.63 3.46 24.17
CA LYS A 107 -11.01 3.99 24.14
C LYS A 107 -11.58 3.94 25.56
N GLY A 108 -11.25 4.96 26.37
CA GLY A 108 -11.85 5.13 27.69
C GLY A 108 -13.38 4.99 27.64
N SER A 109 -13.92 4.25 28.61
CA SER A 109 -15.36 4.08 28.80
C SER A 109 -16.01 5.46 28.94
N ASN A 110 -16.87 5.83 27.99
CA ASN A 110 -17.96 6.75 28.30
C ASN A 110 -19.00 6.04 29.16
#